data_AF-A0A8H4Y8K2-F1
#
_entry.id   AF-A0A8H4Y8K2-F1
#
_cell.length_a   1.000
_cell.length_b   1.000
_cell.length_c   1.000
_cell.angle_alpha   90.00
_cell.angle_beta   90.00
_cell.angle_gamma   90.00
#
_symmetry.space_group_name_H-M   'P 1'
#
loop_
_entity.id
_entity.type
_entity.pdbx_description
1 polymer ?
#
loop_
_entity_poly.entity_id
_entity_poly.type
_entity_poly.pdbx_seq_one_letter_code
_entity_poly.pdbx_strand_id
1 'polypeptide(L)'
;MVINSLMADMLDKPYAKPKIAVVRAHDDIFQRVSQGATPGTRRRFALAMKDYTDGVVHHVKQFSTKRVPSIQEMLQTRQLSAGVAPLYHLVEYAHGIELPDKVFHDPVIQSLERLGVDFVLL
;
A
#
# COMPACT_ATOMS: atom_id res chain seq x y z
N MET A 1 -11.30 12.97 -5.54
CA MET A 1 -9.99 13.15 -4.87
C MET A 1 -8.94 12.35 -5.63
N VAL A 2 -7.67 12.79 -5.63
CA VAL A 2 -6.57 12.11 -6.37
C VAL A 2 -6.45 10.63 -5.99
N ILE A 3 -6.62 10.29 -4.71
CA ILE A 3 -6.59 8.90 -4.23
C ILE A 3 -7.63 8.00 -4.91
N ASN A 4 -8.87 8.48 -5.10
CA ASN A 4 -9.89 7.68 -5.80
C ASN A 4 -9.49 7.41 -7.27
N SER A 5 -8.76 8.33 -7.90
CA SER A 5 -8.26 8.16 -9.27
C SER A 5 -7.15 7.11 -9.33
N LEU A 6 -6.25 7.12 -8.34
CA LEU A 6 -5.12 6.21 -8.21
C LEU A 6 -5.59 4.80 -7.88
N MET A 7 -6.47 4.66 -6.90
CA MET A 7 -6.96 3.35 -6.44
C MET A 7 -7.94 2.67 -7.39
N ALA A 8 -8.50 3.40 -8.36
CA ALA A 8 -9.49 2.85 -9.28
C ALA A 8 -8.95 1.66 -10.08
N ASP A 9 -7.74 1.82 -10.65
CA ASP A 9 -7.14 0.77 -11.48
C ASP A 9 -6.69 -0.43 -10.65
N MET A 10 -6.13 -0.16 -9.47
CA MET A 10 -5.69 -1.18 -8.52
C MET A 10 -6.83 -2.04 -7.95
N LEU A 11 -8.01 -1.46 -7.78
CA LEU A 11 -9.18 -2.13 -7.19
C LEU A 11 -10.20 -2.58 -8.25
N ASP A 12 -9.84 -2.55 -9.54
CA ASP A 12 -10.72 -2.89 -10.65
C ASP A 12 -12.06 -2.11 -10.61
N LYS A 13 -12.01 -0.82 -10.25
CA LYS A 13 -13.17 0.08 -10.17
C LYS A 13 -13.20 1.08 -11.33
N PRO A 14 -14.39 1.41 -11.87
CA PRO A 14 -14.51 2.41 -12.90
C PRO A 14 -14.14 3.82 -12.40
N TYR A 15 -13.44 4.59 -13.22
CA TYR A 15 -13.14 6.00 -12.97
C TYR A 15 -13.35 6.84 -14.23
N ALA A 16 -14.41 7.64 -14.26
CA ALA A 16 -14.88 8.33 -15.46
C ALA A 16 -14.20 9.67 -15.76
N LYS A 17 -13.40 10.22 -14.84
CA LYS A 17 -12.78 11.54 -15.00
C LYS A 17 -11.37 11.40 -15.61
N PRO A 18 -10.87 12.41 -16.35
CA PRO A 18 -9.49 12.44 -16.78
C PRO A 18 -8.54 12.33 -15.59
N LYS A 19 -7.62 11.35 -15.64
CA LYS A 19 -6.60 11.17 -14.62
C LYS A 19 -5.43 12.13 -14.87
N ILE A 20 -4.85 12.70 -13.82
CA ILE A 20 -3.66 13.55 -13.91
C ILE A 20 -2.42 12.75 -14.34
N ALA A 21 -1.38 13.42 -14.85
CA ALA A 21 -0.21 12.76 -15.45
C ALA A 21 0.46 11.73 -14.53
N VAL A 22 0.67 12.07 -13.25
CA VAL A 22 1.29 11.14 -12.28
C VAL A 22 0.44 9.89 -12.03
N VAL A 23 -0.90 10.01 -12.06
CA VAL A 23 -1.78 8.86 -11.89
C VAL A 23 -1.77 7.98 -13.15
N ARG A 24 -1.70 8.57 -14.35
CA ARG A 24 -1.55 7.79 -15.58
C ARG A 24 -0.25 6.99 -15.61
N ALA A 25 0.86 7.61 -15.18
CA ALA A 25 2.14 6.91 -15.05
C ALA A 25 2.08 5.78 -14.02
N HIS A 26 1.40 6.01 -12.89
CA HIS A 26 1.14 4.99 -11.89
C HIS A 26 0.33 3.81 -12.46
N ASP A 27 -0.77 4.08 -13.15
CA ASP A 27 -1.62 3.04 -13.74
C ASP A 27 -0.84 2.20 -14.76
N ASP A 28 -0.06 2.85 -15.62
CA ASP A 28 0.82 2.14 -16.58
C ASP A 28 1.80 1.18 -15.88
N ILE A 29 2.43 1.61 -14.79
CA ILE A 29 3.32 0.76 -13.99
C ILE A 29 2.54 -0.39 -13.36
N PHE A 30 1.39 -0.11 -12.74
CA PHE A 30 0.57 -1.13 -12.09
C PHE A 30 0.07 -2.18 -13.09
N GLN A 31 -0.33 -1.79 -14.29
CA GLN A 31 -0.75 -2.71 -15.34
C GLN A 31 0.39 -3.63 -15.76
N ARG A 32 1.61 -3.10 -15.95
CA ARG A 32 2.78 -3.92 -16.28
C ARG A 32 3.17 -4.89 -15.16
N VAL A 33 3.11 -4.44 -13.91
CA VAL A 33 3.33 -5.33 -12.75
C VAL A 33 2.25 -6.41 -12.68
N SER A 34 0.98 -6.04 -12.88
CA SER A 34 -0.16 -6.95 -12.82
C SER A 34 -0.10 -8.06 -13.86
N GLN A 35 0.48 -7.81 -15.03
CA GLN A 35 0.65 -8.83 -16.08
C GLN A 35 1.62 -9.94 -15.70
N GLY A 36 2.61 -9.67 -14.85
CA GLY A 36 3.58 -10.67 -14.39
C GLY A 36 3.36 -11.14 -12.94
N ALA A 37 2.42 -10.55 -12.20
CA ALA A 37 2.14 -10.92 -10.82
C ALA A 37 1.11 -12.05 -10.72
N THR A 38 1.23 -12.88 -9.68
CA THR A 38 0.17 -13.83 -9.33
C THR A 38 -1.10 -13.07 -8.91
N PRO A 39 -2.31 -13.66 -9.04
CA PRO A 39 -3.54 -13.02 -8.58
C PRO A 39 -3.49 -12.62 -7.10
N GLY A 40 -2.86 -13.46 -6.25
CA GLY A 40 -2.67 -13.18 -4.83
C GLY A 40 -1.79 -11.96 -4.58
N THR A 41 -0.62 -11.91 -5.23
CA THR A 41 0.32 -10.78 -5.12
C THR A 41 -0.30 -9.48 -5.62
N ARG A 42 -0.99 -9.50 -6.78
CA ARG A 42 -1.70 -8.32 -7.33
C ARG A 42 -2.73 -7.79 -6.35
N ARG A 43 -3.56 -8.68 -5.79
CA ARG A 43 -4.61 -8.33 -4.81
C ARG A 43 -4.00 -7.73 -3.54
N ARG A 44 -3.00 -8.38 -2.96
CA ARG A 44 -2.34 -7.91 -1.73
C ARG A 44 -1.64 -6.57 -1.94
N PHE A 45 -0.93 -6.39 -3.06
CA PHE A 45 -0.33 -5.12 -3.42
C PHE A 45 -1.36 -3.98 -3.51
N ALA A 46 -2.48 -4.21 -4.19
CA ALA A 46 -3.55 -3.22 -4.29
C ALA A 46 -4.15 -2.86 -2.92
N LEU A 47 -4.34 -3.83 -2.03
CA LEU A 47 -4.84 -3.60 -0.67
C LEU A 47 -3.82 -2.83 0.19
N ALA A 48 -2.54 -3.21 0.16
CA ALA A 48 -1.48 -2.49 0.87
C ALA A 48 -1.33 -1.04 0.36
N MET A 49 -1.47 -0.81 -0.95
CA MET A 49 -1.49 0.54 -1.53
C MET A 49 -2.72 1.35 -1.07
N LYS A 50 -3.88 0.70 -0.94
CA LYS A 50 -5.07 1.33 -0.36
C LYS A 50 -4.79 1.81 1.06
N ASP A 51 -4.26 0.93 1.91
CA ASP A 51 -3.97 1.26 3.31
C ASP A 51 -2.88 2.33 3.43
N TYR A 52 -1.87 2.29 2.55
CA TYR A 52 -0.88 3.35 2.43
C TYR A 52 -1.51 4.71 2.12
N THR A 53 -2.36 4.77 1.09
CA THR A 53 -2.99 6.04 0.71
C THR A 53 -3.95 6.57 1.79
N ASP A 54 -4.68 5.70 2.48
CA ASP A 54 -5.52 6.06 3.62
C ASP A 54 -4.65 6.61 4.78
N GLY A 55 -3.51 5.96 5.05
CA GLY A 55 -2.52 6.41 6.03
C GLY A 55 -1.93 7.78 5.70
N VAL A 56 -1.57 8.04 4.43
CA VAL A 56 -1.09 9.35 3.97
C VAL A 56 -2.17 10.42 4.14
N VAL A 57 -3.42 10.13 3.76
CA VAL A 57 -4.54 11.07 3.96
C VAL A 57 -4.76 11.37 5.44
N HIS A 58 -4.68 10.35 6.30
CA HIS A 58 -4.76 10.54 7.74
C HIS A 58 -3.63 11.42 8.27
N HIS A 59 -2.38 11.16 7.84
CA HIS A 59 -1.21 11.94 8.24
C HIS A 59 -1.35 13.41 7.85
N VAL A 60 -1.74 13.70 6.60
CA VAL A 60 -1.97 15.08 6.13
C VAL A 60 -3.05 15.78 6.97
N LYS A 61 -4.14 15.08 7.30
CA LYS A 61 -5.19 15.62 8.18
C LYS A 61 -4.66 15.94 9.57
N GLN A 62 -3.92 15.02 10.20
CA GLN A 62 -3.33 15.26 11.52
C GLN A 62 -2.38 16.45 11.49
N PHE A 63 -1.51 16.55 10.47
CA PHE A 63 -0.59 17.67 10.31
C PHE A 63 -1.32 19.02 10.22
N SER A 64 -2.48 19.06 9.57
CA SER A 64 -3.28 20.29 9.46
C SER A 64 -3.87 20.79 10.79
N THR A 65 -3.96 19.94 11.81
CA THR A 65 -4.48 20.32 13.14
C THR A 65 -3.49 21.15 13.98
N LYS A 66 -2.22 21.26 13.56
CA LYS A 66 -1.11 21.90 14.31
C LYS A 66 -0.88 21.33 15.72
N ARG A 67 -1.46 20.16 16.04
CA ARG A 67 -1.17 19.41 17.26
C ARG A 67 0.12 18.61 17.08
N VAL A 68 0.98 18.61 18.09
CA VAL A 68 2.13 17.69 18.12
C VAL A 68 1.65 16.31 18.59
N PRO A 69 1.78 15.26 17.76
CA PRO A 69 1.45 13.89 18.16
C PRO A 69 2.47 13.34 19.16
N SER A 70 2.04 12.40 20.01
CA SER A 70 2.93 11.55 20.78
C SER A 70 3.74 10.62 19.88
N ILE A 71 4.84 10.06 20.39
CA ILE A 71 5.66 9.08 19.65
C ILE A 71 4.81 7.89 19.18
N GLN A 72 3.92 7.40 20.04
CA GLN A 72 3.05 6.27 19.71
C GLN A 72 2.11 6.61 18.53
N GLU A 73 1.51 7.81 18.54
CA GLU A 73 0.66 8.27 17.44
C GLU A 73 1.45 8.48 16.14
N MET A 74 2.69 8.97 16.24
CA MET A 74 3.59 9.10 15.09
C MET A 74 3.90 7.73 14.47
N LEU A 75 4.28 6.75 15.29
CA LEU A 75 4.59 5.39 14.83
C LEU A 75 3.37 4.74 14.16
N GLN A 76 2.19 4.81 14.78
CA GLN A 76 0.94 4.29 14.21
C GLN A 76 0.60 4.95 12.87
N THR A 77 0.79 6.27 12.76
CA THR A 77 0.58 6.99 11.50
C THR A 77 1.60 6.58 10.43
N ARG A 78 2.86 6.39 10.82
CA ARG A 78 3.96 6.03 9.91
C ARG A 78 3.90 4.59 9.43
N GLN A 79 3.43 3.65 10.24
CA GLN A 79 3.18 2.25 9.85
C GLN A 79 2.37 2.16 8.56
N LEU A 80 1.36 3.02 8.41
CA LEU A 80 0.55 3.08 7.20
C LEU A 80 1.10 4.08 6.18
N SER A 81 1.58 5.26 6.60
CA SER A 81 1.94 6.35 5.67
C SER A 81 3.37 6.31 5.10
N ALA A 82 4.22 5.36 5.49
CA ALA A 82 5.60 5.26 4.98
C ALA A 82 5.71 4.44 3.68
N GLY A 83 4.68 3.67 3.31
CA GLY A 83 4.67 2.90 2.07
C GLY A 83 5.56 1.66 2.09
N VAL A 84 5.88 1.12 3.27
CA VAL A 84 6.73 -0.08 3.42
C VAL A 84 5.98 -1.36 3.06
N ALA A 85 4.76 -1.55 3.59
CA ALA A 85 3.99 -2.79 3.38
C ALA A 85 3.77 -3.17 1.90
N PRO A 86 3.46 -2.24 0.97
CA PRO A 86 3.36 -2.58 -0.46
C PRO A 86 4.62 -3.21 -1.05
N LEU A 87 5.81 -2.94 -0.49
CA LEU A 87 7.07 -3.46 -1.02
C LEU A 87 7.22 -4.97 -0.85
N TYR A 88 6.63 -5.57 0.18
CA TYR A 88 6.70 -7.03 0.37
C TYR A 88 6.08 -7.78 -0.82
N HIS A 89 4.99 -7.27 -1.37
CA HIS A 89 4.35 -7.87 -2.54
C HIS A 89 5.14 -7.61 -3.83
N LEU A 90 5.91 -6.52 -3.91
CA LEU A 90 6.84 -6.32 -5.01
C LEU A 90 8.04 -7.27 -4.94
N VAL A 91 8.46 -7.68 -3.73
CA VAL A 91 9.46 -8.74 -3.54
C VAL A 91 8.90 -10.09 -3.99
N GLU A 92 7.65 -10.42 -3.62
CA GLU A 92 6.99 -11.64 -4.14
C GLU A 92 7.00 -11.66 -5.68
N TYR A 93 6.60 -10.54 -6.31
CA TYR A 93 6.61 -10.37 -7.77
C TYR A 93 8.00 -10.54 -8.37
N ALA A 94 9.00 -9.82 -7.84
CA ALA A 94 10.36 -9.81 -8.39
C ALA A 94 11.04 -11.19 -8.36
N HIS A 95 10.68 -12.03 -7.39
CA HIS A 95 11.22 -13.37 -7.23
C HIS A 95 10.31 -14.49 -7.75
N GLY A 96 9.14 -14.16 -8.31
CA GLY A 96 8.17 -15.16 -8.78
C GLY A 96 7.64 -16.05 -7.65
N ILE A 97 7.53 -15.52 -6.42
CA ILE A 97 7.04 -16.26 -5.26
C ILE A 97 5.51 -16.25 -5.26
N GLU A 98 4.92 -17.44 -5.39
CA GLU A 98 3.48 -17.62 -5.19
C GLU A 98 3.19 -17.98 -3.74
N LEU A 99 3.02 -16.97 -2.89
CA LEU A 99 2.71 -17.16 -1.47
C LEU A 99 1.24 -17.56 -1.29
N PRO A 100 0.92 -18.77 -0.79
CA PRO A 100 -0.45 -19.21 -0.59
C PRO A 100 -1.16 -18.36 0.47
N ASP A 101 -2.46 -18.10 0.26
CA ASP A 101 -3.23 -17.24 1.17
C ASP A 101 -3.22 -17.75 2.62
N LYS A 102 -3.29 -19.07 2.85
CA LYS A 102 -3.22 -19.64 4.20
C LYS A 102 -1.91 -19.33 4.93
N VAL A 103 -0.81 -19.16 4.20
CA VAL A 103 0.49 -18.80 4.77
C VAL A 103 0.55 -17.30 5.02
N PHE A 104 0.09 -16.49 4.05
CA PHE A 104 0.04 -15.04 4.22
C PHE A 104 -0.79 -14.62 5.45
N HIS A 105 -1.96 -15.24 5.65
CA HIS A 105 -2.85 -14.96 6.77
C HIS A 105 -2.45 -15.68 8.07
N ASP A 106 -1.35 -16.44 8.08
CA ASP A 106 -0.85 -17.02 9.33
C ASP A 106 -0.50 -15.88 10.31
N PRO A 107 -0.96 -15.94 11.57
CA PRO A 107 -0.73 -14.85 12.54
C PRO A 107 0.74 -14.53 12.77
N VAL A 108 1.64 -15.53 12.66
CA VAL A 108 3.09 -15.33 12.80
C VAL A 108 3.63 -14.55 11.61
N ILE A 109 3.19 -14.88 10.39
CA ILE A 109 3.59 -14.18 9.16
C ILE A 109 3.09 -12.73 9.19
N GLN A 110 1.84 -12.49 9.57
CA GLN A 110 1.28 -11.14 9.74
C GLN A 110 2.03 -10.33 10.83
N SER A 111 2.44 -11.00 11.91
CA SER A 111 3.24 -10.36 12.96
C SER A 111 4.64 -9.98 12.45
N LEU A 112 5.28 -10.86 11.67
CA LEU A 112 6.58 -10.57 11.06
C LEU A 112 6.50 -9.43 10.05
N GLU A 113 5.44 -9.37 9.24
CA GLU A 113 5.19 -8.28 8.30
C GLU A 113 5.15 -6.92 9.03
N ARG A 114 4.37 -6.85 10.13
CA ARG A 114 4.25 -5.66 10.97
C ARG A 114 5.57 -5.27 11.63
N LEU A 115 6.29 -6.24 12.21
CA LEU A 115 7.59 -5.99 12.84
C LEU A 115 8.63 -5.51 11.82
N GLY A 116 8.60 -6.02 10.60
CA GLY A 116 9.45 -5.54 9.51
C GLY A 116 9.14 -4.10 9.13
N VAL A 117 7.87 -3.70 9.13
CA VAL A 117 7.49 -2.29 8.93
C VAL A 117 8.04 -1.43 10.06
N ASP A 118 7.88 -1.86 11.31
CA ASP A 118 8.38 -1.13 12.48
C ASP A 118 9.90 -0.97 12.44
N PHE A 119 10.63 -1.99 12.00
CA PHE A 119 12.09 -1.94 11.87
C PHE A 119 12.57 -0.86 10.89
N VAL A 120 11.84 -0.61 9.80
CA VAL A 120 12.17 0.42 8.81
C VAL A 120 11.86 1.84 9.32
N LEU A 121 10.98 1.97 10.33
CA LEU A 121 10.55 3.26 10.86
C LEU A 121 11.41 3.79 12.02
N LEU A 122 12.25 2.94 12.61
CA LEU A 122 13.18 3.26 13.70
C LEU A 122 14.51 3.79 13.16
#